data_AF-A0A0A6PAU9-F1
#
_entry.id   AF-A0A0A6PAU9-F1
#
_cell.length_a   1.000
_cell.length_b   1.000
_cell.length_c   1.000
_cell.angle_alpha   90.00
_cell.angle_beta   90.00
_cell.angle_gamma   90.00
#
_symmetry.space_group_name_H-M   'P 1'
#
loop_
_entity.id
_entity.type
_entity.pdbx_description
1 polymer ?
#
loop_
_entity_poly.entity_id
_entity_poly.type
_entity_poly.pdbx_seq_one_letter_code
_entity_poly.pdbx_strand_id
1 'polypeptide(L)' 'MTLELSREDIKAIGQMWGTSLFTPEELDEVLSNTSLEVRLRGLKPEDRLADLKPEQLEEIEAYIKQQKQQSI' A
#
# COMPACT_ATOMS: atom_id res chain seq x y z
N MET A 1 -10.77 -8.47 22.64
CA MET A 1 -11.25 -9.18 21.43
C MET A 1 -10.46 -8.61 20.27
N THR A 2 -9.65 -9.42 19.61
CA THR A 2 -8.96 -9.01 18.38
C THR A 2 -9.89 -9.31 17.21
N LEU A 3 -10.20 -8.28 16.42
CA LEU A 3 -11.00 -8.45 15.22
C LEU A 3 -10.05 -8.92 14.11
N GLU A 4 -10.14 -10.20 13.74
CA GLU A 4 -9.39 -10.76 12.61
C GLU A 4 -10.17 -10.45 11.32
N LEU A 5 -9.75 -9.41 10.58
CA LEU A 5 -10.32 -9.07 9.28
C LEU A 5 -9.43 -9.62 8.16
N SER A 6 -10.04 -10.26 7.17
CA SER A 6 -9.33 -10.62 5.94
C SER A 6 -9.01 -9.37 5.13
N ARG A 7 -8.10 -9.51 4.17
CA ARG A 7 -7.76 -8.43 3.22
C ARG A 7 -8.99 -8.00 2.42
N GLU A 8 -9.80 -8.96 2.01
CA GLU A 8 -11.03 -8.77 1.27
C GLU A 8 -12.05 -7.99 2.11
N ASP A 9 -12.15 -8.28 3.41
CA ASP A 9 -13.01 -7.54 4.33
C ASP A 9 -12.58 -6.07 4.45
N ILE A 10 -11.27 -5.81 4.59
CA ILE A 10 -10.72 -4.45 4.66
C ILE A 10 -11.04 -3.69 3.36
N LYS A 11 -10.88 -4.33 2.19
CA LYS A 11 -11.23 -3.73 0.90
C LYS A 11 -12.72 -3.42 0.79
N ALA A 12 -13.58 -4.36 1.20
CA ALA A 12 -15.03 -4.18 1.18
C ALA A 12 -15.47 -3.02 2.09
N ILE A 13 -14.88 -2.91 3.29
CA ILE A 13 -15.13 -1.78 4.20
C ILE A 13 -14.71 -0.46 3.54
N GLY A 14 -13.52 -0.41 2.94
CA GLY A 14 -13.03 0.77 2.24
C GLY A 14 -13.93 1.20 1.08
N GLN A 15 -14.43 0.24 0.29
CA GLN A 15 -15.37 0.52 -0.81
C GLN A 15 -16.73 1.00 -0.32
N MET A 16 -17.21 0.46 0.81
CA MET A 16 -18.52 0.79 1.37
C MET A 16 -18.55 2.17 2.02
N TRP A 17 -17.46 2.59 2.68
CA TRP A 17 -17.44 3.81 3.49
C TRP A 17 -16.45 4.89 3.01
N GLY A 18 -15.50 4.56 2.15
CA GLY A 18 -14.42 5.46 1.75
C GLY A 18 -14.95 6.76 1.14
N THR A 19 -15.93 6.65 0.24
CA THR A 19 -16.57 7.81 -0.41
C THR A 19 -17.58 8.54 0.48
N SER A 20 -17.96 7.95 1.61
CA SER A 20 -18.83 8.60 2.60
C SER A 20 -18.05 9.51 3.56
N LEU A 21 -16.75 9.26 3.71
CA LEU A 21 -15.87 10.01 4.62
C LEU A 21 -15.00 11.03 3.88
N PHE A 22 -14.62 10.75 2.63
CA PHE A 22 -13.78 11.61 1.82
C PHE A 22 -14.25 11.62 0.36
N THR A 23 -14.12 12.76 -0.32
CA THR A 23 -14.11 12.74 -1.79
C THR A 23 -12.80 12.11 -2.30
N PRO A 24 -12.76 11.63 -3.55
CA PRO A 24 -11.51 11.13 -4.15
C PRO A 24 -10.37 12.15 -4.08
N GLU A 25 -10.67 13.44 -4.26
CA GLU A 25 -9.70 14.53 -4.21
C GLU A 25 -9.17 14.76 -2.80
N GLU A 26 -10.04 14.77 -1.79
CA GLU A 26 -9.63 14.88 -0.37
C GLU A 26 -8.78 13.69 0.06
N LEU A 27 -9.13 12.48 -0.38
CA LEU A 27 -8.36 11.28 -0.09
C LEU A 27 -6.97 11.35 -0.74
N ASP A 28 -6.89 11.79 -1.99
CA ASP A 28 -5.62 11.95 -2.71
C ASP A 28 -4.73 13.01 -2.05
N GLU A 29 -5.30 14.14 -1.62
CA GLU A 29 -4.58 15.18 -0.87
C GLU A 29 -4.00 14.63 0.44
N VAL A 30 -4.80 13.89 1.22
CA VAL A 30 -4.34 13.28 2.47
C VAL A 30 -3.22 12.27 2.22
N LEU A 31 -3.38 11.39 1.22
CA LEU A 31 -2.39 10.36 0.91
C LEU A 31 -1.11 10.93 0.31
N SER A 32 -1.20 12.01 -0.44
CA SER A 32 -0.05 12.73 -1.02
C SER A 32 0.77 13.47 0.04
N ASN A 33 0.11 13.99 1.07
CA ASN A 33 0.77 14.65 2.20
C ASN A 33 1.23 13.68 3.31
N THR A 34 0.93 12.38 3.19
CA THR A 34 1.33 11.37 4.18
C THR A 34 2.49 10.52 3.65
N SER A 35 3.55 10.39 4.45
CA SER A 35 4.72 9.59 4.05
C SER A 35 4.37 8.10 3.87
N LEU A 36 5.14 7.42 3.02
CA LEU A 36 4.94 5.99 2.77
C LEU A 36 5.15 5.14 4.03
N GLU A 37 6.06 5.52 4.93
CA GLU A 37 6.29 4.81 6.20
C GLU A 37 5.07 4.86 7.12
N VAL A 38 4.34 5.99 7.12
CA VAL A 38 3.11 6.12 7.91
C VAL A 38 1.98 5.33 7.26
N ARG A 39 1.80 5.45 5.94
CA ARG A 39 0.75 4.76 5.18
C ARG A 39 0.84 3.23 5.26
N LEU A 40 2.07 2.70 5.30
CA LEU A 40 2.34 1.26 5.27
C LEU A 40 2.68 0.70 6.65
N ARG A 41 2.52 1.51 7.72
CA ARG A 41 2.82 1.10 9.09
C ARG A 41 1.94 -0.08 9.51
N GLY A 42 2.56 -1.09 10.09
CA GLY A 42 1.87 -2.28 10.59
C GLY A 42 1.56 -3.34 9.52
N LEU A 43 1.78 -3.04 8.23
CA LEU A 43 1.72 -4.04 7.17
C LEU A 43 3.04 -4.82 7.08
N LYS A 44 2.94 -6.14 6.93
CA LYS A 44 4.13 -6.95 6.61
C LYS A 44 4.55 -6.70 5.16
N PRO A 45 5.82 -6.92 4.79
CA PRO A 45 6.29 -6.74 3.41
C PRO A 45 5.43 -7.48 2.38
N GLU A 46 4.99 -8.70 2.70
CA GLU A 46 4.17 -9.52 1.81
C GLU A 46 2.81 -8.86 1.53
N ASP A 47 2.16 -8.32 2.56
CA ASP A 47 0.86 -7.65 2.44
C ASP A 47 0.95 -6.38 1.58
N ARG A 48 2.09 -5.69 1.62
CA ARG A 48 2.35 -4.49 0.80
C ARG A 48 2.49 -4.80 -0.69
N LEU A 49 2.95 -6.01 -1.02
CA LEU A 49 3.22 -6.44 -2.39
C LEU A 49 2.07 -7.23 -3.00
N ALA A 50 1.14 -7.74 -2.20
CA ALA A 50 0.16 -8.73 -2.63
C ALA A 50 -0.89 -8.26 -3.66
N ASP A 51 -0.96 -6.96 -4.00
CA ASP A 51 -1.83 -6.41 -5.06
C ASP A 51 -1.04 -5.94 -6.29
N LEU A 52 0.28 -6.08 -6.29
CA LEU A 52 1.10 -5.71 -7.43
C LEU A 52 1.04 -6.80 -8.51
N LYS A 53 0.99 -6.36 -9.77
CA LYS A 53 1.12 -7.27 -10.91
C LYS A 53 2.54 -7.82 -11.00
N PRO A 54 2.74 -8.98 -11.64
CA PRO A 54 4.07 -9.55 -11.85
C PRO A 54 5.08 -8.56 -12.44
N GLU A 55 4.68 -7.76 -13.42
CA GLU A 55 5.55 -6.79 -14.08
C GLU A 55 6.04 -5.70 -13.10
N GLN A 56 5.19 -5.28 -12.18
CA GLN A 56 5.55 -4.29 -11.16
C GLN A 56 6.53 -4.87 -10.13
N LEU A 57 6.43 -6.18 -9.83
CA LEU A 57 7.37 -6.87 -8.95
C LEU A 57 8.75 -6.98 -9.61
N GLU A 58 8.80 -7.28 -10.91
CA GLU A 58 10.04 -7.31 -11.68
C GLU A 58 10.74 -5.94 -11.71
N GLU A 59 9.98 -4.85 -11.89
CA GLU A 59 10.52 -3.48 -11.83
C GLU A 59 11.13 -3.16 -10.46
N ILE A 60 10.46 -3.56 -9.38
CA ILE A 60 10.96 -3.37 -8.01
C ILE A 60 12.25 -4.19 -7.79
N GLU A 61 12.29 -5.43 -8.24
CA GLU A 61 13.48 -6.28 -8.14
C GLU A 61 14.67 -5.67 -8.90
N ALA A 62 14.44 -5.20 -10.13
CA ALA A 62 15.44 -4.53 -10.94
C ALA A 62 15.99 -3.27 -10.25
N TYR A 63 15.11 -2.44 -9.69
CA TYR A 63 15.50 -1.26 -8.92
C TYR A 63 16.35 -1.62 -7.69
N ILE A 64 15.93 -2.62 -6.91
CA ILE A 64 16.68 -3.06 -5.72
C ILE A 64 18.06 -3.58 -6.11
N LYS A 65 18.17 -4.34 -7.21
CA LYS A 65 19.44 -4.83 -7.74
C LYS A 65 20.37 -3.70 -8.14
N GLN A 66 19.85 -2.66 -8.80
CA GLN A 66 20.61 -1.47 -9.16
C GLN A 66 21.14 -0.73 -7.92
N GLN A 67 20.29 -0.51 -6.91
CA GLN A 67 20.68 0.18 -5.67
C GLN A 67 21.83 -0.53 -4.94
N LYS A 68 21.79 -1.87 -4.89
CA LYS A 68 22.86 -2.68 -4.30
C LYS A 68 24.18 -2.56 -5.05
N GLN A 69 24.15 -2.40 -6.37
CA GLN A 69 25.35 -2.24 -7.21
C GLN A 69 25.94 -0.83 -7.09
N GLN A 70 25.12 0.19 -6.82
CA GLN A 70 25.54 1.58 -6.66
C GLN A 70 26.10 1.90 -5.26
N SER A 71 25.88 1.03 -4.27
CA SER A 71 26.40 1.19 -2.91
C SER A 71 27.82 0.62 -2.72
N ILE A 72 28.63 0.56 -3.79
CA ILE A 72 30.04 0.12 -3.79
C ILE A 72 30.95 1.31 -4.10
#